data_AF-A0A6N2I7N0-F1
#
_entry.id   AF-A0A6N2I7N0-F1
#
_cell.length_a   1.000
_cell.length_b   1.000
_cell.length_c   1.000
_cell.angle_alpha   90.00
_cell.angle_beta   90.00
_cell.angle_gamma   90.00
#
_symmetry.space_group_name_H-M   'P 1'
#
loop_
_entity.id
_entity.type
_entity.pdbx_description
1 polymer ?
#
loop_
_entity_poly.entity_id
_entity_poly.type
_entity_poly.pdbx_seq_one_letter_code
_entity_poly.pdbx_strand_id
1 'polypeptide(L)'
;MIVAMVRRPTLEEVAARAGVGRGTASRVINGSPKVSAQTREAVEAAVAELGTPEPRNPRAPELRSPGMSHPGIRSSGMRITRTVAGRSRRTAVLATAGLTVSALLLTGCSGGSDASGSTGPDANGNVTLTIADFGQFGYKEAGLFEKYHELHPNITIKEDVTADEKVYYPKLLQQLNSGSGLSDIQGIEVGRIKEIVDTKADSFADLSKVIDVGEWVPWKAKQATTADGAVIGAGTDIGPMSLCYNTDLFEKAGLPTDREEVAKRVAGGWEDYIELGEEYKKKAPAGTYFMDSASAMFNAVVSSNAQQYYDGSGKPIYKESTSVQQGWSLAAEVAAKKLSQGLAQFDTNTWVPALRKGTVATVVCPAWMAGQISVNAGEGNKGKWNITTAPGATAANWGGSFLAVPKSGKNVEEAGKLVKWLTAPEQQAAVFKAIGVFPSNKGAYELPDVKNAKLPYFNDAPIGQLYADEAKSIPEAVLGPKDAVIKDTISTQITNMEQRGTDPDKAWKAATEAIDKAIG
;
A
#
# COMPACT_ATOMS: atom_id res chain seq x y z
N MET A 1 30.68 -0.53 2.53
CA MET A 1 30.38 0.25 1.32
C MET A 1 30.00 1.66 1.77
N ILE A 2 30.72 2.69 1.34
CA ILE A 2 30.49 4.08 1.76
C ILE A 2 29.17 4.53 1.13
N VAL A 3 28.14 4.74 1.95
CA VAL A 3 26.87 5.33 1.52
C VAL A 3 27.14 6.79 1.18
N ALA A 4 27.00 7.17 -0.08
CA ALA A 4 27.01 8.57 -0.47
C ALA A 4 25.82 9.27 0.21
N MET A 5 26.09 10.21 1.12
CA MET A 5 25.07 11.03 1.77
C MET A 5 24.39 11.91 0.72
N VAL A 6 23.14 11.57 0.38
CA VAL A 6 22.27 12.44 -0.43
C VAL A 6 21.99 13.70 0.40
N ARG A 7 22.41 14.86 -0.11
CA ARG A 7 22.20 16.16 0.53
C ARG A 7 20.70 16.47 0.57
N ARG A 8 20.17 16.76 1.75
CA ARG A 8 18.77 17.22 1.92
C ARG A 8 18.57 18.61 1.29
N PRO A 9 17.39 18.88 0.71
CA PRO A 9 17.12 20.16 0.05
C PRO A 9 16.98 21.29 1.08
N THR A 10 17.23 22.50 0.62
CA THR A 10 16.96 23.73 1.36
C THR A 10 15.49 24.14 1.18
N LEU A 11 15.00 24.96 2.11
CA LEU A 11 13.65 25.51 2.01
C LEU A 11 13.48 26.40 0.76
N GLU A 12 14.56 27.00 0.30
CA GLU A 12 14.66 27.76 -0.95
C GLU A 12 14.44 26.88 -2.19
N GLU A 13 15.07 25.71 -2.23
CA GLU A 13 14.91 24.76 -3.36
C GLU A 13 13.48 24.24 -3.44
N VAL A 14 12.87 23.92 -2.28
CA VAL A 14 11.45 23.54 -2.21
C VAL A 14 10.54 24.68 -2.66
N ALA A 15 10.80 25.91 -2.23
CA ALA A 15 10.00 27.08 -2.62
C ALA A 15 10.11 27.36 -4.13
N ALA A 16 11.31 27.28 -4.69
CA ALA A 16 11.56 27.47 -6.12
C ALA A 16 10.84 26.38 -6.95
N ARG A 17 10.93 25.12 -6.52
CA ARG A 17 10.29 23.99 -7.22
C ARG A 17 8.77 24.05 -7.19
N ALA A 18 8.20 24.55 -6.11
CA ALA A 18 6.77 24.76 -5.94
C ALA A 18 6.24 26.06 -6.59
N GLY A 19 7.11 26.93 -7.11
CA GLY A 19 6.71 28.22 -7.68
C GLY A 19 6.18 29.23 -6.66
N VAL A 20 6.60 29.14 -5.39
CA VAL A 20 6.10 29.99 -4.29
C VAL A 20 7.22 30.72 -3.57
N GLY A 21 6.88 31.74 -2.76
CA GLY A 21 7.84 32.39 -1.87
C GLY A 21 8.24 31.50 -0.68
N ARG A 22 9.49 31.63 -0.21
CA ARG A 22 10.04 30.90 0.95
C ARG A 22 9.11 30.87 2.17
N GLY A 23 8.50 32.02 2.50
CA GLY A 23 7.58 32.12 3.64
C GLY A 23 6.29 31.30 3.46
N THR A 24 5.83 31.12 2.23
CA THR A 24 4.68 30.27 1.89
C THR A 24 5.05 28.79 2.01
N ALA A 25 6.21 28.40 1.47
CA ALA A 25 6.73 27.05 1.64
C ALA A 25 6.91 26.69 3.13
N SER A 26 7.49 27.60 3.92
CA SER A 26 7.62 27.46 5.37
C SER A 26 6.28 27.27 6.08
N ARG A 27 5.24 28.01 5.69
CA ARG A 27 3.90 27.87 6.28
C ARG A 27 3.26 26.52 5.97
N VAL A 28 3.44 26.01 4.75
CA VAL A 28 2.93 24.68 4.39
C VAL A 28 3.65 23.60 5.18
N ILE A 29 4.98 23.62 5.20
CA ILE A 29 5.81 22.65 5.92
C ILE A 29 5.52 22.63 7.43
N ASN A 30 5.19 23.78 8.02
CA ASN A 30 4.83 23.90 9.44
C ASN A 30 3.30 23.77 9.71
N GLY A 31 2.50 23.29 8.76
CA GLY A 31 1.09 22.98 8.99
C GLY A 31 0.16 24.20 9.15
N SER A 32 0.54 25.38 8.66
CA SER A 32 -0.29 26.58 8.78
C SER A 32 -1.61 26.44 8.00
N PRO A 33 -2.78 26.75 8.59
CA PRO A 33 -4.06 26.71 7.88
C PRO A 33 -4.27 27.90 6.92
N LYS A 34 -3.34 28.88 6.89
CA LYS A 34 -3.46 30.13 6.11
C LYS A 34 -2.85 30.03 4.70
N VAL A 35 -2.95 28.88 4.04
CA VAL A 35 -2.44 28.63 2.69
C VAL A 35 -3.52 27.93 1.87
N SER A 36 -3.75 28.33 0.61
CA SER A 36 -4.76 27.68 -0.23
C SER A 36 -4.41 26.22 -0.51
N ALA A 37 -5.44 25.38 -0.74
CA ALA A 37 -5.26 23.96 -1.06
C ALA A 37 -4.30 23.74 -2.23
N GLN A 38 -4.46 24.50 -3.31
CA GLN A 38 -3.58 24.44 -4.49
C GLN A 38 -2.12 24.78 -4.17
N THR A 39 -1.88 25.79 -3.31
CA THR A 39 -0.52 26.17 -2.92
C THR A 39 0.11 25.12 -1.99
N ARG A 40 -0.71 24.49 -1.15
CA ARG A 40 -0.28 23.39 -0.29
C ARG A 40 0.16 22.19 -1.11
N GLU A 41 -0.68 21.78 -2.06
CA GLU A 41 -0.40 20.68 -2.99
C GLU A 41 0.89 20.92 -3.78
N ALA A 42 1.11 22.13 -4.30
CA ALA A 42 2.33 22.48 -5.02
C ALA A 42 3.61 22.39 -4.15
N VAL A 43 3.53 22.78 -2.87
CA VAL A 43 4.66 22.67 -1.94
C VAL A 43 4.88 21.22 -1.48
N GLU A 44 3.81 20.47 -1.23
CA GLU A 44 3.89 19.06 -0.84
C GLU A 44 4.45 18.18 -1.96
N ALA A 45 4.07 18.45 -3.22
CA ALA A 45 4.67 17.80 -4.39
C ALA A 45 6.17 18.12 -4.53
N ALA A 46 6.58 19.38 -4.32
CA ALA A 46 7.98 19.76 -4.34
C ALA A 46 8.80 19.10 -3.20
N VAL A 47 8.19 18.88 -2.03
CA VAL A 47 8.81 18.14 -0.92
C VAL A 47 8.89 16.64 -1.22
N ALA A 48 7.88 16.06 -1.89
CA ALA A 48 7.91 14.66 -2.31
C ALA A 48 9.03 14.39 -3.33
N GLU A 49 9.30 15.34 -4.22
CA GLU A 49 10.35 15.22 -5.24
C GLU A 49 11.75 15.49 -4.69
N LEU A 50 11.92 16.55 -3.91
CA LEU A 50 13.26 16.99 -3.47
C LEU A 50 13.66 16.40 -2.11
N GLY A 51 12.70 15.92 -1.33
CA GLY A 51 12.86 15.53 0.06
C GLY A 51 12.47 16.65 1.06
N THR A 52 12.37 16.29 2.33
CA THR A 52 12.00 17.25 3.39
C THR A 52 13.17 18.20 3.69
N PRO A 53 12.95 19.53 3.66
CA PRO A 53 14.01 20.48 3.94
C PRO A 53 14.39 20.49 5.41
N GLU A 54 15.66 20.79 5.69
CA GLU A 54 16.19 20.79 7.04
C GLU A 54 15.55 21.91 7.91
N PRO A 55 15.07 21.62 9.13
CA PRO A 55 14.60 22.66 10.04
C PRO A 55 15.79 23.53 10.47
N ARG A 56 15.71 24.84 10.23
CA ARG A 56 16.82 25.75 10.58
C ARG A 56 17.00 25.80 12.09
N ASN A 57 18.11 25.25 12.58
CA ASN A 57 18.62 25.55 13.92
C ASN A 57 19.29 26.93 13.89
N PRO A 58 18.81 27.94 14.62
CA PRO A 58 19.39 29.29 14.59
C PRO A 58 20.80 29.40 15.21
N ARG A 59 21.44 28.29 15.61
CA ARG A 59 22.75 28.27 16.29
C ARG A 59 23.84 27.36 15.68
N ALA A 60 23.66 26.79 14.48
CA ALA A 60 24.72 26.01 13.85
C ALA A 60 25.64 26.90 12.98
N PRO A 61 26.98 26.89 13.17
CA PRO A 61 27.91 27.61 12.31
C PRO A 61 28.09 26.88 10.98
N GLU A 62 27.99 27.61 9.86
CA GLU A 62 28.31 27.10 8.51
C GLU A 62 29.82 26.77 8.42
N LEU A 63 30.14 25.50 8.17
CA LEU A 63 31.46 25.06 7.73
C LEU A 63 31.69 25.53 6.28
N ARG A 64 32.39 26.66 6.10
CA ARG A 64 32.94 27.07 4.81
C ARG A 64 34.40 26.60 4.69
N SER A 65 34.70 25.91 3.59
CA SER A 65 36.08 25.62 3.17
C SER A 65 36.77 26.88 2.60
N PRO A 66 38.11 27.01 2.67
CA PRO A 66 38.81 28.29 2.50
C PRO A 66 39.35 28.56 1.09
N GLY A 67 39.45 29.85 0.75
CA GLY A 67 40.15 30.43 -0.42
C GLY A 67 39.18 31.20 -1.33
N MET A 68 39.40 32.44 -1.77
CA MET A 68 40.61 33.24 -1.92
C MET A 68 40.22 34.74 -1.91
N SER A 69 41.12 35.57 -1.42
CA SER A 69 41.04 37.03 -1.19
C SER A 69 40.84 37.93 -2.43
N HIS A 70 40.08 39.02 -2.32
CA HIS A 70 40.57 40.43 -2.39
C HIS A 70 39.46 41.48 -2.13
N PRO A 71 39.80 42.72 -1.70
CA PRO A 71 38.90 43.61 -0.94
C PRO A 71 38.36 44.79 -1.74
N GLY A 72 37.23 45.36 -1.32
CA GLY A 72 36.85 46.70 -1.80
C GLY A 72 35.45 47.22 -1.45
N ILE A 73 35.43 48.16 -0.50
CA ILE A 73 34.61 49.39 -0.49
C ILE A 73 33.21 49.36 0.16
N ARG A 74 33.12 50.21 1.19
CA ARG A 74 31.97 50.67 1.97
C ARG A 74 31.03 51.56 1.14
N SER A 75 29.72 51.59 1.46
CA SER A 75 29.07 52.74 2.13
C SER A 75 27.54 52.70 2.05
N SER A 76 26.92 52.99 3.21
CA SER A 76 25.74 53.83 3.47
C SER A 76 24.57 53.92 2.48
N GLY A 77 23.36 53.82 3.04
CA GLY A 77 22.49 55.00 3.06
C GLY A 77 21.08 54.88 2.46
N MET A 78 20.11 54.96 3.37
CA MET A 78 18.89 55.80 3.28
C MET A 78 17.72 55.42 2.35
N ARG A 79 16.55 55.30 3.02
CA ARG A 79 15.17 55.43 2.51
C ARG A 79 14.97 56.71 1.69
N ILE A 80 14.09 56.70 0.68
CA ILE A 80 13.02 57.71 0.48
C ILE A 80 11.82 57.06 -0.25
N THR A 81 10.64 57.49 0.18
CA THR A 81 9.26 57.18 -0.24
C THR A 81 8.77 57.88 -1.52
N ARG A 82 7.63 57.36 -2.03
CA ARG A 82 6.45 58.05 -2.64
C ARG A 82 6.32 58.17 -4.18
N THR A 83 5.30 57.43 -4.65
CA THR A 83 4.12 57.82 -5.50
C THR A 83 4.27 58.60 -6.81
N VAL A 84 3.50 58.15 -7.83
CA VAL A 84 2.47 58.85 -8.67
C VAL A 84 2.34 58.02 -9.97
N ALA A 85 1.27 57.24 -10.20
CA ALA A 85 -0.06 57.55 -10.78
C ALA A 85 -0.07 58.09 -12.25
N GLY A 86 -0.92 57.48 -13.09
CA GLY A 86 -1.46 58.08 -14.33
C GLY A 86 -1.33 57.20 -15.58
N ARG A 87 -2.41 56.52 -16.01
CA ARG A 87 -3.29 56.83 -17.19
C ARG A 87 -2.62 56.52 -18.55
N SER A 88 -3.23 55.86 -19.54
CA SER A 88 -4.61 55.83 -20.03
C SER A 88 -4.77 54.74 -21.11
N ARG A 89 -5.83 53.92 -21.08
CA ARG A 89 -6.99 53.81 -22.03
C ARG A 89 -6.69 53.87 -23.54
N ARG A 90 -7.09 52.82 -24.27
CA ARG A 90 -8.22 52.74 -25.25
C ARG A 90 -8.21 51.34 -25.92
N THR A 91 -9.27 50.52 -25.82
CA THR A 91 -10.40 50.31 -26.79
C THR A 91 -9.93 50.01 -28.23
N ALA A 92 -10.48 49.09 -29.05
CA ALA A 92 -11.66 48.23 -29.00
C ALA A 92 -11.57 47.17 -30.15
N VAL A 93 -12.14 45.98 -29.93
CA VAL A 93 -13.13 45.23 -30.77
C VAL A 93 -12.91 45.08 -32.30
N LEU A 94 -12.87 43.84 -32.83
CA LEU A 94 -13.90 43.21 -33.70
C LEU A 94 -13.47 41.85 -34.28
N ALA A 95 -14.48 40.98 -34.38
CA ALA A 95 -14.44 39.60 -34.85
C ALA A 95 -14.69 39.47 -36.36
N THR A 96 -14.21 38.38 -36.97
CA THR A 96 -14.87 37.71 -38.11
C THR A 96 -14.39 36.26 -38.24
N ALA A 97 -15.35 35.36 -38.50
CA ALA A 97 -15.16 33.94 -38.75
C ALA A 97 -14.69 33.66 -40.19
N GLY A 98 -13.96 32.56 -40.38
CA GLY A 98 -13.61 32.03 -41.70
C GLY A 98 -13.11 30.59 -41.62
N LEU A 99 -14.00 29.64 -41.95
CA LEU A 99 -13.69 28.23 -42.21
C LEU A 99 -12.76 28.11 -43.43
N THR A 100 -11.56 27.56 -43.24
CA THR A 100 -10.77 26.95 -44.33
C THR A 100 -10.13 25.66 -43.82
N VAL A 101 -10.61 24.54 -44.37
CA VAL A 101 -9.97 23.22 -44.27
C VAL A 101 -8.78 23.23 -45.22
N SER A 102 -7.57 23.04 -44.71
CA SER A 102 -6.42 22.51 -45.45
C SER A 102 -5.39 21.98 -44.45
N ALA A 103 -5.11 20.69 -44.57
CA ALA A 103 -4.14 19.96 -43.78
C ALA A 103 -2.72 20.48 -44.03
N LEU A 104 -2.03 20.85 -42.96
CA LEU A 104 -0.57 20.93 -42.90
C LEU A 104 -0.13 20.36 -41.55
N LEU A 105 0.39 19.13 -41.62
CA LEU A 105 1.25 18.52 -40.62
C LEU A 105 2.49 19.42 -40.45
N LEU A 106 2.74 19.92 -39.23
CA LEU A 106 4.08 20.22 -38.71
C LEU A 106 3.98 20.52 -37.20
N THR A 107 4.55 19.60 -36.41
CA THR A 107 5.26 19.82 -35.14
C THR A 107 4.62 20.76 -34.12
N GLY A 108 3.77 20.17 -33.26
CA GLY A 108 3.45 20.70 -31.94
C GLY A 108 4.08 19.85 -30.85
N CYS A 109 5.34 20.16 -30.48
CA CYS A 109 5.83 19.83 -29.15
C CYS A 109 5.28 20.89 -28.18
N SER A 110 4.28 20.51 -27.39
CA SER A 110 4.02 21.12 -26.08
C SER A 110 3.93 19.98 -25.07
N GLY A 111 4.87 19.97 -24.12
CA GLY A 111 5.16 18.83 -23.28
C GLY A 111 4.03 18.36 -22.36
N GLY A 112 4.13 17.06 -22.04
CA GLY A 112 3.98 16.62 -20.66
C GLY A 112 2.65 15.99 -20.27
N SER A 113 2.22 14.96 -20.99
CA SER A 113 1.47 13.84 -20.41
C SER A 113 1.67 12.62 -21.30
N ASP A 114 2.60 11.75 -20.90
CA ASP A 114 2.77 10.44 -21.53
C ASP A 114 1.42 9.71 -21.45
N ALA A 115 0.84 9.40 -22.61
CA ALA A 115 -0.42 8.68 -22.69
C ALA A 115 -0.20 7.24 -22.19
N SER A 116 -0.80 6.88 -21.07
CA SER A 116 -0.92 5.49 -20.61
C SER A 116 -1.85 4.73 -21.56
N GLY A 117 -1.25 3.97 -22.48
CA GLY A 117 -1.97 3.11 -23.40
C GLY A 117 -1.04 2.22 -24.19
N SER A 118 -1.48 1.00 -24.48
CA SER A 118 -0.73 0.02 -25.28
C SER A 118 -0.37 0.58 -26.67
N THR A 119 0.94 0.67 -26.95
CA THR A 119 1.49 1.05 -28.26
C THR A 119 2.12 -0.17 -28.92
N GLY A 120 1.86 -0.41 -30.21
CA GLY A 120 2.49 -1.53 -30.92
C GLY A 120 4.00 -1.31 -31.12
N PRO A 121 4.71 -2.30 -31.69
CA PRO A 121 6.14 -2.20 -31.97
C PRO A 121 6.47 -0.96 -32.83
N ASP A 122 7.65 -0.38 -32.60
CA ASP A 122 8.17 0.71 -33.43
C ASP A 122 8.70 0.19 -34.79
N ALA A 123 9.15 1.11 -35.64
CA ALA A 123 9.68 0.76 -36.97
C ALA A 123 10.92 -0.14 -36.94
N ASN A 124 11.61 -0.23 -35.80
CA ASN A 124 12.78 -1.08 -35.59
C ASN A 124 12.42 -2.39 -34.86
N GLY A 125 11.14 -2.63 -34.57
CA GLY A 125 10.67 -3.79 -33.83
C GLY A 125 10.88 -3.69 -32.31
N ASN A 126 11.22 -2.51 -31.79
CA ASN A 126 11.28 -2.30 -30.34
C ASN A 126 9.86 -2.18 -29.78
N VAL A 127 9.63 -2.77 -28.60
CA VAL A 127 8.36 -2.74 -27.90
C VAL A 127 8.53 -2.02 -26.57
N THR A 128 7.66 -1.07 -26.30
CA THR A 128 7.50 -0.51 -24.94
C THR A 128 6.30 -1.17 -24.30
N LEU A 129 6.53 -2.00 -23.28
CA LEU A 129 5.48 -2.58 -22.46
C LEU A 129 5.14 -1.65 -21.31
N THR A 130 3.87 -1.34 -21.16
CA THR A 130 3.35 -0.51 -20.07
C THR A 130 2.71 -1.37 -18.98
N ILE A 131 3.06 -1.10 -17.72
CA ILE A 131 2.46 -1.70 -16.53
C ILE A 131 1.76 -0.58 -15.78
N ALA A 132 0.47 -0.73 -15.48
CA ALA A 132 -0.22 0.16 -14.55
C ALA A 132 -0.58 -0.61 -13.28
N ASP A 133 -0.13 -0.14 -12.13
CA ASP A 133 -0.35 -0.77 -10.84
C ASP A 133 -0.58 0.27 -9.73
N PHE A 134 -0.52 -0.19 -8.48
CA PHE A 134 -0.79 0.63 -7.32
C PHE A 134 0.13 0.31 -6.14
N GLY A 135 0.32 1.28 -5.25
CA GLY A 135 1.16 1.12 -4.08
C GLY A 135 2.61 0.83 -4.47
N GLN A 136 3.13 -0.35 -4.12
CA GLN A 136 4.50 -0.76 -4.44
C GLN A 136 4.58 -2.27 -4.68
N PHE A 137 4.72 -2.68 -5.94
CA PHE A 137 4.85 -4.10 -6.32
C PHE A 137 6.30 -4.61 -6.24
N GLY A 138 7.29 -3.72 -6.20
CA GLY A 138 8.69 -4.06 -5.89
C GLY A 138 9.56 -4.49 -7.07
N TYR A 139 9.01 -4.57 -8.29
CA TYR A 139 9.76 -5.03 -9.47
C TYR A 139 10.93 -4.10 -9.81
N LYS A 140 10.71 -2.78 -9.71
CA LYS A 140 11.76 -1.78 -9.93
C LYS A 140 12.82 -1.83 -8.84
N GLU A 141 12.41 -1.95 -7.58
CA GLU A 141 13.31 -2.03 -6.42
C GLU A 141 14.16 -3.30 -6.44
N ALA A 142 13.62 -4.39 -6.96
CA ALA A 142 14.34 -5.64 -7.21
C ALA A 142 15.21 -5.60 -8.49
N GLY A 143 15.21 -4.50 -9.24
CA GLY A 143 16.00 -4.34 -10.47
C GLY A 143 15.51 -5.20 -11.64
N LEU A 144 14.27 -5.68 -11.59
CA LEU A 144 13.77 -6.68 -12.52
C LEU A 144 13.47 -6.11 -13.91
N PHE A 145 13.08 -4.84 -14.02
CA PHE A 145 12.85 -4.22 -15.33
C PHE A 145 14.16 -4.04 -16.12
N GLU A 146 15.21 -3.56 -15.48
CA GLU A 146 16.54 -3.48 -16.09
C GLU A 146 17.04 -4.88 -16.46
N LYS A 147 16.84 -5.86 -15.57
CA LYS A 147 17.25 -7.24 -15.85
C LYS A 147 16.50 -7.85 -17.03
N TYR A 148 15.21 -7.55 -17.18
CA TYR A 148 14.45 -8.01 -18.34
C TYR A 148 14.93 -7.33 -19.62
N HIS A 149 15.25 -6.02 -19.59
CA HIS A 149 15.82 -5.32 -20.74
C HIS A 149 17.18 -5.90 -21.18
N GLU A 150 18.06 -6.25 -20.23
CA GLU A 150 19.32 -6.93 -20.54
C GLU A 150 19.11 -8.28 -21.28
N LEU A 151 18.07 -9.03 -20.90
CA LEU A 151 17.72 -10.31 -21.50
C LEU A 151 16.96 -10.14 -22.84
N HIS A 152 16.27 -9.01 -23.00
CA HIS A 152 15.42 -8.68 -24.14
C HIS A 152 15.67 -7.24 -24.60
N PRO A 153 16.78 -6.96 -25.32
CA PRO A 153 17.21 -5.59 -25.65
C PRO A 153 16.20 -4.77 -26.47
N ASN A 154 15.27 -5.44 -27.15
CA ASN A 154 14.18 -4.80 -27.90
C ASN A 154 12.96 -4.44 -27.04
N ILE A 155 12.94 -4.83 -25.75
CA ILE A 155 11.82 -4.57 -24.84
C ILE A 155 12.20 -3.52 -23.81
N THR A 156 11.42 -2.44 -23.73
CA THR A 156 11.50 -1.45 -22.64
C THR A 156 10.25 -1.55 -21.78
N ILE A 157 10.39 -1.47 -20.46
CA ILE A 157 9.27 -1.52 -19.52
C ILE A 157 9.05 -0.12 -18.92
N LYS A 158 7.81 0.35 -18.92
CA LYS A 158 7.38 1.58 -18.24
C LYS A 158 6.27 1.26 -17.25
N GLU A 159 6.49 1.62 -16.00
CA GLU A 159 5.54 1.42 -14.90
C GLU A 159 4.86 2.76 -14.55
N ASP A 160 3.52 2.74 -14.45
CA ASP A 160 2.65 3.83 -14.02
C ASP A 160 1.98 3.44 -12.69
N VAL A 161 2.50 3.99 -11.59
CA VAL A 161 2.10 3.64 -10.23
C VAL A 161 1.07 4.64 -9.71
N THR A 162 -0.12 4.17 -9.35
CA THR A 162 -1.08 4.95 -8.57
C THR A 162 -0.90 4.68 -7.08
N ALA A 163 -0.60 5.71 -6.28
CA ALA A 163 -0.28 5.49 -4.86
C ALA A 163 -1.39 4.80 -4.04
N ASP A 164 -2.66 5.09 -4.33
CA ASP A 164 -3.82 4.55 -3.60
C ASP A 164 -4.67 3.64 -4.50
N GLU A 165 -4.84 2.38 -4.07
CA GLU A 165 -5.70 1.39 -4.73
C GLU A 165 -7.14 1.91 -4.91
N LYS A 166 -7.65 2.68 -3.95
CA LYS A 166 -9.02 3.23 -3.98
C LYS A 166 -9.21 4.28 -5.08
N VAL A 167 -8.10 4.84 -5.59
CA VAL A 167 -8.08 5.72 -6.77
C VAL A 167 -7.84 4.92 -8.05
N TYR A 168 -6.95 3.93 -7.98
CA TYR A 168 -6.60 3.08 -9.12
C TYR A 168 -7.78 2.26 -9.65
N TYR A 169 -8.49 1.54 -8.77
CA TYR A 169 -9.47 0.55 -9.20
C TYR A 169 -10.68 1.14 -9.95
N PRO A 170 -11.31 2.25 -9.49
CA PRO A 170 -12.40 2.88 -10.26
C PRO A 170 -11.96 3.31 -11.66
N LYS A 171 -10.73 3.80 -11.83
CA LYS A 171 -10.15 4.16 -13.13
C LYS A 171 -9.98 2.92 -14.00
N LEU A 172 -9.40 1.84 -13.47
CA LEU A 172 -9.25 0.57 -14.19
C LEU A 172 -10.62 0.04 -14.65
N LEU A 173 -11.62 0.02 -13.77
CA LEU A 173 -12.96 -0.45 -14.10
C LEU A 173 -13.61 0.40 -15.21
N GLN A 174 -13.43 1.71 -15.17
CA GLN A 174 -13.89 2.62 -16.23
C GLN A 174 -13.22 2.30 -17.58
N GLN A 175 -11.90 2.09 -17.58
CA GLN A 175 -11.12 1.77 -18.78
C GLN A 175 -11.50 0.41 -19.36
N LEU A 176 -11.76 -0.59 -18.51
CA LEU A 176 -12.27 -1.89 -18.92
C LEU A 176 -13.67 -1.80 -19.53
N ASN A 177 -14.54 -0.93 -19.00
CA ASN A 177 -15.87 -0.69 -19.55
C ASN A 177 -15.85 0.04 -20.89
N SER A 178 -14.93 0.98 -21.09
CA SER A 178 -14.79 1.71 -22.36
C SER A 178 -13.95 0.97 -23.40
N GLY A 179 -13.17 -0.04 -22.98
CA GLY A 179 -12.22 -0.76 -23.82
C GLY A 179 -11.02 0.08 -24.27
N SER A 180 -10.69 1.17 -23.55
CA SER A 180 -9.69 2.15 -23.96
C SER A 180 -8.85 2.67 -22.80
N GLY A 181 -7.59 3.00 -23.05
CA GLY A 181 -6.69 3.60 -22.05
C GLY A 181 -6.05 2.60 -21.09
N LEU A 182 -6.10 1.31 -21.41
CA LEU A 182 -5.43 0.25 -20.67
C LEU A 182 -3.95 0.18 -21.07
N SER A 183 -3.07 0.09 -20.07
CA SER A 183 -1.70 -0.41 -20.21
C SER A 183 -1.67 -1.89 -20.61
N ASP A 184 -0.54 -2.35 -21.15
CA ASP A 184 -0.35 -3.74 -21.59
C ASP A 184 -0.49 -4.76 -20.44
N ILE A 185 -0.16 -4.34 -19.21
CA ILE A 185 -0.32 -5.12 -17.99
C ILE A 185 -1.04 -4.28 -16.93
N GLN A 186 -2.00 -4.86 -16.22
CA GLN A 186 -2.76 -4.24 -15.14
C GLN A 186 -2.51 -4.98 -13.82
N GLY A 187 -2.22 -4.24 -12.75
CA GLY A 187 -2.24 -4.74 -11.38
C GLY A 187 -3.68 -4.89 -10.88
N ILE A 188 -3.99 -5.98 -10.17
CA ILE A 188 -5.32 -6.21 -9.59
C ILE A 188 -5.16 -6.66 -8.14
N GLU A 189 -5.78 -5.96 -7.19
CA GLU A 189 -5.77 -6.33 -5.77
C GLU A 189 -6.72 -7.52 -5.51
N VAL A 190 -6.39 -8.39 -4.55
CA VAL A 190 -7.19 -9.59 -4.26
C VAL A 190 -8.64 -9.29 -3.85
N GLY A 191 -8.91 -8.17 -3.20
CA GLY A 191 -10.25 -7.71 -2.86
C GLY A 191 -11.09 -7.27 -4.06
N ARG A 192 -10.49 -7.17 -5.25
CA ARG A 192 -11.15 -6.82 -6.52
C ARG A 192 -11.23 -7.98 -7.50
N ILE A 193 -10.36 -8.98 -7.38
CA ILE A 193 -10.19 -10.02 -8.39
C ILE A 193 -11.49 -10.77 -8.70
N LYS A 194 -12.34 -11.03 -7.70
CA LYS A 194 -13.61 -11.72 -7.91
C LYS A 194 -14.58 -10.94 -8.78
N GLU A 195 -14.70 -9.63 -8.57
CA GLU A 195 -15.54 -8.77 -9.44
C GLU A 195 -15.02 -8.77 -10.88
N ILE A 196 -13.69 -8.78 -11.05
CA ILE A 196 -13.06 -8.84 -12.37
C ILE A 196 -13.29 -10.20 -13.03
N VAL A 197 -13.09 -11.31 -12.33
CA VAL A 197 -13.40 -12.67 -12.84
C VAL A 197 -14.85 -12.76 -13.29
N ASP A 198 -15.79 -12.28 -12.47
CA ASP A 198 -17.22 -12.43 -12.74
C ASP A 198 -17.72 -11.52 -13.87
N THR A 199 -17.16 -10.31 -14.01
CA THR A 199 -17.76 -9.27 -14.85
C THR A 199 -16.87 -8.78 -15.99
N LYS A 200 -15.57 -9.10 -15.96
CA LYS A 200 -14.56 -8.58 -16.89
C LYS A 200 -13.57 -9.64 -17.38
N ALA A 201 -13.74 -10.94 -17.08
CA ALA A 201 -12.80 -11.97 -17.54
C ALA A 201 -12.58 -11.93 -19.07
N ASP A 202 -13.65 -11.68 -19.82
CA ASP A 202 -13.59 -11.52 -21.27
C ASP A 202 -12.71 -10.37 -21.75
N SER A 203 -12.33 -9.42 -20.90
CA SER A 203 -11.42 -8.33 -21.28
C SER A 203 -9.94 -8.74 -21.24
N PHE A 204 -9.61 -9.90 -20.69
CA PHE A 204 -8.23 -10.34 -20.46
C PHE A 204 -7.83 -11.53 -21.34
N ALA A 205 -6.53 -11.65 -21.58
CA ALA A 205 -5.95 -12.83 -22.17
C ALA A 205 -5.92 -13.97 -21.15
N ASP A 206 -6.13 -15.20 -21.62
CA ASP A 206 -6.05 -16.40 -20.80
C ASP A 206 -4.58 -16.79 -20.57
N LEU A 207 -4.11 -16.53 -19.35
CA LEU A 207 -2.73 -16.76 -18.93
C LEU A 207 -2.41 -18.24 -18.68
N SER A 208 -3.41 -19.13 -18.61
CA SER A 208 -3.18 -20.58 -18.45
C SER A 208 -2.33 -21.17 -19.58
N LYS A 209 -2.25 -20.45 -20.72
CA LYS A 209 -1.45 -20.78 -21.89
C LYS A 209 0.03 -20.42 -21.75
N VAL A 210 0.39 -19.62 -20.75
CA VAL A 210 1.77 -19.12 -20.56
C VAL A 210 2.34 -19.44 -19.17
N ILE A 211 1.50 -19.53 -18.13
CA ILE A 211 1.92 -19.88 -16.76
C ILE A 211 1.41 -21.26 -16.34
N ASP A 212 2.12 -21.92 -15.41
CA ASP A 212 1.65 -23.12 -14.73
C ASP A 212 1.08 -22.75 -13.35
N VAL A 213 -0.25 -22.66 -13.25
CA VAL A 213 -0.94 -22.32 -11.99
C VAL A 213 -0.62 -23.29 -10.84
N GLY A 214 -0.12 -24.50 -11.16
CA GLY A 214 0.37 -25.47 -10.18
C GLY A 214 1.57 -24.97 -9.37
N GLU A 215 2.28 -23.92 -9.81
CA GLU A 215 3.39 -23.32 -9.07
C GLU A 215 2.93 -22.40 -7.91
N TRP A 216 1.67 -21.98 -7.89
CA TRP A 216 1.15 -21.11 -6.83
C TRP A 216 0.61 -21.91 -5.64
N VAL A 217 0.46 -21.22 -4.50
CA VAL A 217 -0.42 -21.72 -3.43
C VAL A 217 -1.84 -21.90 -3.99
N PRO A 218 -2.53 -23.04 -3.75
CA PRO A 218 -3.72 -23.40 -4.53
C PRO A 218 -4.85 -22.38 -4.47
N TRP A 219 -5.08 -21.77 -3.31
CA TRP A 219 -6.13 -20.78 -3.10
C TRP A 219 -5.87 -19.50 -3.90
N LYS A 220 -4.61 -19.07 -4.07
CA LYS A 220 -4.26 -17.87 -4.86
C LYS A 220 -4.54 -18.08 -6.34
N ALA A 221 -4.17 -19.23 -6.89
CA ALA A 221 -4.42 -19.55 -8.29
C ALA A 221 -5.93 -19.52 -8.60
N LYS A 222 -6.74 -20.11 -7.74
CA LYS A 222 -8.20 -20.17 -7.92
C LYS A 222 -8.88 -18.80 -7.91
N GLN A 223 -8.37 -17.84 -7.14
CA GLN A 223 -8.94 -16.48 -7.05
C GLN A 223 -9.00 -15.76 -8.40
N ALA A 224 -8.06 -16.05 -9.31
CA ALA A 224 -7.98 -15.43 -10.64
C ALA A 224 -8.32 -16.41 -11.78
N THR A 225 -8.98 -17.53 -11.47
CA THR A 225 -9.40 -18.54 -12.45
C THR A 225 -10.92 -18.52 -12.59
N THR A 226 -11.43 -18.46 -13.83
CA THR A 226 -12.86 -18.52 -14.14
C THR A 226 -13.41 -19.93 -13.96
N ALA A 227 -14.74 -20.08 -13.92
CA ALA A 227 -15.39 -21.38 -13.78
C ALA A 227 -15.08 -22.34 -14.95
N ASP A 228 -14.83 -21.82 -16.14
CA ASP A 228 -14.42 -22.57 -17.34
C ASP A 228 -12.89 -22.76 -17.46
N GLY A 229 -12.12 -22.29 -16.48
CA GLY A 229 -10.69 -22.58 -16.33
C GLY A 229 -9.73 -21.57 -16.96
N ALA A 230 -10.23 -20.46 -17.52
CA ALA A 230 -9.37 -19.38 -17.99
C ALA A 230 -8.72 -18.66 -16.80
N VAL A 231 -7.43 -18.36 -16.92
CA VAL A 231 -6.67 -17.69 -15.86
C VAL A 231 -6.48 -16.23 -16.25
N ILE A 232 -7.10 -15.31 -15.54
CA ILE A 232 -7.10 -13.89 -15.92
C ILE A 232 -5.96 -13.09 -15.28
N GLY A 233 -5.30 -13.65 -14.25
CA GLY A 233 -4.25 -12.96 -13.52
C GLY A 233 -3.21 -13.92 -12.94
N ALA A 234 -1.94 -13.57 -13.04
CA ALA A 234 -0.83 -14.27 -12.39
C ALA A 234 -0.61 -13.67 -10.99
N GLY A 235 -0.63 -14.51 -9.95
CA GLY A 235 -0.44 -14.04 -8.57
C GLY A 235 0.95 -13.47 -8.36
N THR A 236 1.04 -12.32 -7.71
CA THR A 236 2.32 -11.68 -7.35
C THR A 236 2.72 -12.13 -5.95
N ASP A 237 2.06 -11.59 -4.95
CA ASP A 237 2.34 -11.75 -3.54
C ASP A 237 1.08 -12.22 -2.79
N ILE A 238 1.32 -12.62 -1.54
CA ILE A 238 0.30 -12.93 -0.54
C ILE A 238 0.67 -12.24 0.76
N GLY A 239 -0.33 -12.02 1.62
CA GLY A 239 -0.12 -11.49 2.97
C GLY A 239 -0.53 -12.47 4.06
N PRO A 240 0.18 -13.60 4.26
CA PRO A 240 0.00 -14.43 5.44
C PRO A 240 0.07 -13.56 6.70
N MET A 241 -0.99 -13.62 7.50
CA MET A 241 -1.13 -12.84 8.72
C MET A 241 -0.59 -13.60 9.91
N SER A 242 0.42 -13.00 10.54
CA SER A 242 1.00 -13.41 11.82
C SER A 242 0.59 -12.45 12.93
N LEU A 243 1.14 -12.65 14.12
CA LEU A 243 1.05 -11.68 15.22
C LEU A 243 2.42 -11.01 15.44
N CYS A 244 2.51 -9.72 15.18
CA CYS A 244 3.65 -8.90 15.57
C CYS A 244 3.42 -8.41 17.00
N TYR A 245 4.39 -8.58 17.90
CA TYR A 245 4.25 -8.20 19.31
C TYR A 245 5.49 -7.51 19.86
N ASN A 246 5.27 -6.60 20.81
CA ASN A 246 6.31 -5.82 21.46
C ASN A 246 6.85 -6.56 22.68
N THR A 247 8.07 -7.06 22.59
CA THR A 247 8.70 -7.88 23.63
C THR A 247 8.95 -7.11 24.92
N ASP A 248 9.26 -5.80 24.84
CA ASP A 248 9.48 -4.94 26.01
C ASP A 248 8.16 -4.71 26.79
N LEU A 249 7.04 -4.53 26.09
CA LEU A 249 5.72 -4.44 26.73
C LEU A 249 5.29 -5.78 27.34
N PHE A 250 5.54 -6.89 26.64
CA PHE A 250 5.25 -8.23 27.16
C PHE A 250 6.07 -8.51 28.43
N GLU A 251 7.38 -8.24 28.42
CA GLU A 251 8.25 -8.41 29.58
C GLU A 251 7.78 -7.57 30.79
N LYS A 252 7.44 -6.29 30.57
CA LYS A 252 6.91 -5.41 31.63
C LYS A 252 5.59 -5.91 32.20
N ALA A 253 4.75 -6.55 31.39
CA ALA A 253 3.51 -7.18 31.84
C ALA A 253 3.72 -8.59 32.43
N GLY A 254 4.95 -9.12 32.42
CA GLY A 254 5.26 -10.48 32.89
C GLY A 254 4.77 -11.59 31.97
N LEU A 255 4.63 -11.31 30.67
CA LEU A 255 4.28 -12.26 29.62
C LEU A 255 5.55 -12.82 28.95
N PRO A 256 5.47 -14.02 28.32
CA PRO A 256 6.61 -14.60 27.62
C PRO A 256 7.03 -13.74 26.44
N THR A 257 8.33 -13.62 26.18
CA THR A 257 8.86 -12.86 25.04
C THR A 257 9.36 -13.75 23.91
N ASP A 258 9.56 -15.05 24.16
CA ASP A 258 9.89 -16.03 23.14
C ASP A 258 8.69 -16.29 22.22
N ARG A 259 8.94 -16.37 20.92
CA ARG A 259 7.88 -16.47 19.91
C ARG A 259 7.14 -17.80 19.97
N GLU A 260 7.82 -18.89 20.31
CA GLU A 260 7.20 -20.21 20.40
C GLU A 260 6.37 -20.32 21.67
N GLU A 261 6.80 -19.70 22.76
CA GLU A 261 5.99 -19.56 23.96
C GLU A 261 4.73 -18.73 23.69
N VAL A 262 4.84 -17.57 23.03
CA VAL A 262 3.66 -16.78 22.67
C VAL A 262 2.74 -17.55 21.72
N ALA A 263 3.28 -18.29 20.74
CA ALA A 263 2.48 -19.14 19.84
C ALA A 263 1.63 -20.16 20.63
N LYS A 264 2.22 -20.82 21.63
CA LYS A 264 1.49 -21.75 22.51
C LYS A 264 0.38 -21.07 23.31
N ARG A 265 0.57 -19.79 23.68
CA ARG A 265 -0.42 -19.01 24.43
C ARG A 265 -1.63 -18.58 23.59
N VAL A 266 -1.55 -18.68 22.27
CA VAL A 266 -2.65 -18.32 21.36
C VAL A 266 -3.08 -19.49 20.47
N ALA A 267 -2.64 -20.71 20.80
CA ALA A 267 -2.89 -21.90 19.97
C ALA A 267 -4.36 -22.31 19.94
N GLY A 268 -5.16 -21.96 20.95
CA GLY A 268 -6.60 -22.16 21.00
C GLY A 268 -7.40 -21.16 20.18
N GLY A 269 -6.76 -20.15 19.56
CA GLY A 269 -7.42 -19.20 18.69
C GLY A 269 -7.52 -17.80 19.27
N TRP A 270 -8.56 -17.08 18.84
CA TRP A 270 -8.73 -15.66 19.18
C TRP A 270 -9.26 -15.45 20.60
N GLU A 271 -9.93 -16.45 21.17
CA GLU A 271 -10.34 -16.48 22.57
C GLU A 271 -9.11 -16.51 23.49
N ASP A 272 -8.15 -17.41 23.25
CA ASP A 272 -6.84 -17.44 23.94
C ASP A 272 -6.09 -16.10 23.80
N TYR A 273 -6.14 -15.49 22.62
CA TYR A 273 -5.55 -14.17 22.38
C TYR A 273 -6.19 -13.07 23.23
N ILE A 274 -7.52 -13.09 23.42
CA ILE A 274 -8.22 -12.15 24.32
C ILE A 274 -7.85 -12.41 25.78
N GLU A 275 -7.75 -13.67 26.21
CA GLU A 275 -7.31 -14.04 27.56
C GLU A 275 -5.89 -13.54 27.85
N LEU A 276 -4.97 -13.72 26.89
CA LEU A 276 -3.63 -13.16 26.95
C LEU A 276 -3.65 -11.63 27.08
N GLY A 277 -4.57 -10.96 26.37
CA GLY A 277 -4.77 -9.52 26.48
C GLY A 277 -5.28 -9.07 27.85
N GLU A 278 -6.14 -9.85 28.50
CA GLU A 278 -6.56 -9.59 29.88
C GLU A 278 -5.41 -9.76 30.87
N GLU A 279 -4.57 -10.78 30.68
CA GLU A 279 -3.35 -10.95 31.47
C GLU A 279 -2.40 -9.77 31.30
N TYR A 280 -2.16 -9.35 30.06
CA TYR A 280 -1.38 -8.15 29.75
C TYR A 280 -1.92 -6.96 30.54
N LYS A 281 -3.23 -6.69 30.42
CA LYS A 281 -3.89 -5.52 31.04
C LYS A 281 -3.73 -5.48 32.57
N LYS A 282 -3.68 -6.61 33.26
CA LYS A 282 -3.50 -6.67 34.73
C LYS A 282 -2.17 -6.05 35.19
N LYS A 283 -1.13 -6.10 34.35
CA LYS A 283 0.23 -5.64 34.68
C LYS A 283 0.79 -4.66 33.64
N ALA A 284 -0.05 -4.17 32.74
CA ALA A 284 0.37 -3.31 31.64
C ALA A 284 0.95 -1.99 32.14
N PRO A 285 2.02 -1.47 31.51
CA PRO A 285 2.46 -0.11 31.73
C PRO A 285 1.32 0.89 31.46
N ALA A 286 1.24 1.94 32.27
CA ALA A 286 0.20 2.95 32.12
C ALA A 286 0.23 3.59 30.72
N GLY A 287 -0.96 3.73 30.11
CA GLY A 287 -1.11 4.33 28.78
C GLY A 287 -0.79 3.39 27.61
N THR A 288 -0.64 2.09 27.87
CA THR A 288 -0.46 1.07 26.84
C THR A 288 -1.69 0.16 26.75
N TYR A 289 -1.88 -0.44 25.58
CA TYR A 289 -2.99 -1.32 25.24
C TYR A 289 -2.45 -2.62 24.70
N PHE A 290 -3.24 -3.70 24.82
CA PHE A 290 -2.82 -4.99 24.31
C PHE A 290 -2.72 -4.93 22.79
N MET A 291 -3.75 -4.45 22.10
CA MET A 291 -3.78 -4.36 20.63
C MET A 291 -4.06 -2.94 20.12
N ASP A 292 -3.79 -2.72 18.84
CA ASP A 292 -4.04 -1.45 18.15
C ASP A 292 -5.52 -1.22 17.82
N SER A 293 -6.22 -2.22 17.27
CA SER A 293 -7.65 -2.14 16.96
C SER A 293 -8.38 -3.48 17.02
N ALA A 294 -9.65 -3.44 17.45
CA ALA A 294 -10.55 -4.59 17.35
C ALA A 294 -10.93 -4.88 15.89
N SER A 295 -10.87 -3.89 15.01
CA SER A 295 -11.17 -4.05 13.58
C SER A 295 -10.10 -4.86 12.84
N ALA A 296 -8.83 -4.76 13.23
CA ALA A 296 -7.75 -5.59 12.68
C ALA A 296 -7.90 -7.05 13.13
N MET A 297 -8.25 -7.28 14.41
CA MET A 297 -8.58 -8.60 14.92
C MET A 297 -9.78 -9.22 14.20
N PHE A 298 -10.88 -8.46 14.05
CA PHE A 298 -12.05 -8.89 13.29
C PHE A 298 -11.67 -9.36 11.87
N ASN A 299 -10.86 -8.56 11.17
CA ASN A 299 -10.40 -8.92 9.83
C ASN A 299 -9.66 -10.25 9.81
N ALA A 300 -8.79 -10.51 10.80
CA ALA A 300 -8.06 -11.76 10.87
C ALA A 300 -8.92 -12.97 11.28
N VAL A 301 -9.89 -12.79 12.17
CA VAL A 301 -10.89 -13.82 12.51
C VAL A 301 -11.67 -14.23 11.26
N VAL A 302 -12.20 -13.27 10.50
CA VAL A 302 -12.99 -13.59 9.30
C VAL A 302 -12.09 -14.21 8.23
N SER A 303 -10.90 -13.63 8.02
CA SER A 303 -9.99 -14.06 6.95
C SER A 303 -9.31 -15.41 7.19
N SER A 304 -9.37 -15.96 8.42
CA SER A 304 -8.90 -17.31 8.74
C SER A 304 -9.93 -18.41 8.46
N ASN A 305 -11.07 -18.04 7.85
CA ASN A 305 -12.19 -18.92 7.51
C ASN A 305 -12.45 -18.94 6.00
N ALA A 306 -12.92 -20.09 5.49
CA ALA A 306 -13.30 -20.25 4.09
C ALA A 306 -14.57 -19.47 3.73
N GLN A 307 -15.63 -19.61 4.53
CA GLN A 307 -16.88 -18.87 4.32
C GLN A 307 -16.81 -17.54 5.08
N GLN A 308 -16.67 -16.45 4.33
CA GLN A 308 -16.51 -15.10 4.85
C GLN A 308 -17.80 -14.30 4.67
N TYR A 309 -17.89 -13.48 3.64
CA TYR A 309 -19.04 -12.60 3.40
C TYR A 309 -20.03 -13.18 2.39
N TYR A 310 -19.65 -14.25 1.68
CA TYR A 310 -20.41 -14.86 0.60
C TYR A 310 -20.50 -16.38 0.75
N ASP A 311 -21.57 -16.96 0.21
CA ASP A 311 -21.71 -18.40 0.02
C ASP A 311 -21.22 -18.84 -1.36
N GLY A 312 -21.12 -20.16 -1.58
CA GLY A 312 -20.62 -20.72 -2.84
C GLY A 312 -21.48 -20.41 -4.08
N SER A 313 -22.69 -19.88 -3.91
CA SER A 313 -23.53 -19.40 -5.02
C SER A 313 -23.22 -17.96 -5.44
N GLY A 314 -22.37 -17.26 -4.69
CA GLY A 314 -22.10 -15.83 -4.89
C GLY A 314 -23.13 -14.93 -4.21
N LYS A 315 -23.99 -15.47 -3.34
CA LYS A 315 -24.94 -14.68 -2.54
C LYS A 315 -24.23 -14.08 -1.32
N PRO A 316 -24.39 -12.77 -1.03
CA PRO A 316 -23.93 -12.20 0.22
C PRO A 316 -24.64 -12.86 1.42
N ILE A 317 -23.86 -13.28 2.42
CA ILE A 317 -24.32 -13.92 3.66
C ILE A 317 -23.61 -13.33 4.89
N TYR A 318 -23.07 -12.12 4.80
CA TYR A 318 -22.30 -11.49 5.88
C TYR A 318 -23.09 -11.36 7.20
N LYS A 319 -24.44 -11.40 7.17
CA LYS A 319 -25.28 -11.37 8.38
C LYS A 319 -25.39 -12.75 9.03
N GLU A 320 -25.41 -13.81 8.23
CA GLU A 320 -25.59 -15.20 8.63
C GLU A 320 -24.27 -15.96 8.80
N SER A 321 -23.17 -15.38 8.30
CA SER A 321 -21.85 -15.99 8.34
C SER A 321 -21.35 -16.14 9.78
N THR A 322 -21.04 -17.37 10.16
CA THR A 322 -20.54 -17.71 11.49
C THR A 322 -19.23 -17.01 11.80
N SER A 323 -18.33 -16.88 10.83
CA SER A 323 -17.04 -16.19 10.99
C SER A 323 -17.22 -14.69 11.23
N VAL A 324 -18.18 -14.06 10.53
CA VAL A 324 -18.50 -12.64 10.72
C VAL A 324 -19.17 -12.39 12.07
N GLN A 325 -20.13 -13.24 12.46
CA GLN A 325 -20.79 -13.15 13.76
C GLN A 325 -19.80 -13.36 14.92
N GLN A 326 -18.93 -14.37 14.82
CA GLN A 326 -17.87 -14.61 15.80
C GLN A 326 -16.91 -13.42 15.87
N GLY A 327 -16.38 -12.97 14.73
CA GLY A 327 -15.49 -11.81 14.68
C GLY A 327 -16.11 -10.56 15.29
N TRP A 328 -17.40 -10.30 15.00
CA TRP A 328 -18.12 -9.16 15.56
C TRP A 328 -18.27 -9.27 17.08
N SER A 329 -18.65 -10.46 17.57
CA SER A 329 -18.78 -10.73 19.01
C SER A 329 -17.45 -10.50 19.74
N LEU A 330 -16.35 -11.04 19.20
CA LEU A 330 -15.02 -10.85 19.77
C LEU A 330 -14.59 -9.37 19.73
N ALA A 331 -14.88 -8.65 18.64
CA ALA A 331 -14.58 -7.22 18.55
C ALA A 331 -15.35 -6.39 19.59
N ALA A 332 -16.63 -6.70 19.81
CA ALA A 332 -17.45 -6.08 20.84
C ALA A 332 -16.91 -6.37 22.25
N GLU A 333 -16.49 -7.61 22.49
CA GLU A 333 -15.86 -8.02 23.75
C GLU A 333 -14.55 -7.25 24.01
N VAL A 334 -13.65 -7.17 23.02
CA VAL A 334 -12.40 -6.40 23.09
C VAL A 334 -12.65 -4.93 23.41
N ALA A 335 -13.64 -4.32 22.76
CA ALA A 335 -14.03 -2.94 22.99
C ALA A 335 -14.58 -2.74 24.42
N ALA A 336 -15.47 -3.61 24.87
CA ALA A 336 -16.04 -3.57 26.22
C ALA A 336 -14.96 -3.75 27.30
N LYS A 337 -14.02 -4.68 27.10
CA LYS A 337 -12.88 -4.91 27.98
C LYS A 337 -11.79 -3.86 27.85
N LYS A 338 -11.86 -2.94 26.88
CA LYS A 338 -10.83 -1.91 26.61
C LYS A 338 -9.44 -2.51 26.45
N LEU A 339 -9.33 -3.63 25.72
CA LEU A 339 -8.03 -4.26 25.41
C LEU A 339 -7.34 -3.57 24.24
N SER A 340 -8.11 -2.89 23.40
CA SER A 340 -7.65 -2.17 22.22
C SER A 340 -7.53 -0.67 22.48
N GLN A 341 -6.59 -0.02 21.77
CA GLN A 341 -6.45 1.43 21.72
C GLN A 341 -7.45 2.12 20.76
N GLY A 342 -8.10 1.36 19.87
CA GLY A 342 -9.11 1.89 18.94
C GLY A 342 -8.52 2.74 17.79
N LEU A 343 -7.35 2.37 17.30
CA LEU A 343 -6.60 3.10 16.29
C LEU A 343 -6.98 2.64 14.88
N ALA A 344 -7.29 3.56 13.98
CA ALA A 344 -7.40 3.22 12.56
C ALA A 344 -6.00 2.88 12.02
N GLN A 345 -5.77 1.63 11.60
CA GLN A 345 -4.48 1.20 11.06
C GLN A 345 -4.08 2.10 9.87
N PHE A 346 -2.78 2.37 9.75
CA PHE A 346 -2.17 3.28 8.76
C PHE A 346 -2.48 4.77 8.92
N ASP A 347 -3.33 5.18 9.86
CA ASP A 347 -3.52 6.60 10.14
C ASP A 347 -2.20 7.24 10.64
N THR A 348 -1.74 8.26 9.92
CA THR A 348 -0.44 8.90 10.17
C THR A 348 -0.44 9.79 11.40
N ASN A 349 -1.61 10.16 11.91
CA ASN A 349 -1.77 11.05 13.07
C ASN A 349 -1.92 10.29 14.39
N THR A 350 -2.37 9.03 14.35
CA THR A 350 -2.73 8.25 15.54
C THR A 350 -1.99 6.91 15.61
N TRP A 351 -2.09 6.07 14.58
CA TRP A 351 -1.48 4.74 14.57
C TRP A 351 0.04 4.78 14.45
N VAL A 352 0.58 5.57 13.51
CA VAL A 352 2.04 5.70 13.35
C VAL A 352 2.71 6.24 14.62
N PRO A 353 2.21 7.30 15.29
CA PRO A 353 2.73 7.73 16.58
C PRO A 353 2.59 6.68 17.69
N ALA A 354 1.53 5.87 17.70
CA ALA A 354 1.36 4.79 18.67
C ALA A 354 2.45 3.72 18.55
N LEU A 355 2.77 3.29 17.32
CA LEU A 355 3.89 2.38 17.06
C LEU A 355 5.23 2.98 17.51
N ARG A 356 5.49 4.25 17.17
CA ARG A 356 6.74 4.92 17.53
C ARG A 356 6.92 5.08 19.04
N LYS A 357 5.83 5.37 19.75
CA LYS A 357 5.82 5.52 21.20
C LYS A 357 5.75 4.18 21.94
N GLY A 358 5.43 3.08 21.26
CA GLY A 358 5.22 1.77 21.87
C GLY A 358 4.01 1.76 22.80
N THR A 359 2.84 2.21 22.32
CA THR A 359 1.59 2.18 23.12
C THR A 359 0.71 0.95 22.86
N VAL A 360 1.11 0.08 21.93
CA VAL A 360 0.39 -1.14 21.56
C VAL A 360 1.32 -2.34 21.69
N ALA A 361 0.86 -3.40 22.36
CA ALA A 361 1.66 -4.60 22.63
C ALA A 361 1.61 -5.62 21.49
N THR A 362 0.55 -5.63 20.70
CA THR A 362 0.35 -6.55 19.57
C THR A 362 -0.30 -5.83 18.39
N VAL A 363 0.00 -6.34 17.19
CA VAL A 363 -0.58 -5.92 15.92
C VAL A 363 -0.79 -7.18 15.08
N VAL A 364 -2.00 -7.38 14.55
CA VAL A 364 -2.25 -8.37 13.50
C VAL A 364 -1.47 -7.95 12.26
N CYS A 365 -0.56 -8.81 11.79
CA CYS A 365 0.60 -8.41 11.00
C CYS A 365 0.74 -9.29 9.76
N PRO A 366 0.11 -8.93 8.61
CA PRO A 366 0.45 -9.55 7.35
C PRO A 366 1.93 -9.33 7.01
N ALA A 367 2.53 -10.25 6.25
CA ALA A 367 3.97 -10.23 5.95
C ALA A 367 4.52 -8.87 5.51
N TRP A 368 3.82 -8.18 4.60
CA TRP A 368 4.20 -6.86 4.11
C TRP A 368 4.16 -5.75 5.18
N MET A 369 3.35 -5.91 6.24
CA MET A 369 3.19 -4.92 7.31
C MET A 369 4.39 -4.92 8.27
N ALA A 370 5.15 -6.01 8.38
CA ALA A 370 6.35 -6.03 9.23
C ALA A 370 7.38 -4.96 8.80
N GLY A 371 7.55 -4.76 7.48
CA GLY A 371 8.36 -3.67 6.94
C GLY A 371 7.83 -2.29 7.32
N GLN A 372 6.51 -2.09 7.21
CA GLN A 372 5.87 -0.83 7.59
C GLN A 372 5.99 -0.53 9.08
N ILE A 373 5.83 -1.53 9.95
CA ILE A 373 6.04 -1.38 11.40
C ILE A 373 7.48 -0.97 11.67
N SER A 374 8.48 -1.58 11.01
CA SER A 374 9.89 -1.23 11.16
C SER A 374 10.14 0.26 10.87
N VAL A 375 9.59 0.74 9.75
CA VAL A 375 9.71 2.15 9.33
C VAL A 375 8.97 3.09 10.29
N ASN A 376 7.73 2.76 10.64
CA ASN A 376 6.85 3.64 11.41
C ASN A 376 7.24 3.71 12.89
N ALA A 377 7.58 2.57 13.50
CA ALA A 377 8.07 2.48 14.86
C ALA A 377 9.50 3.05 15.00
N GLY A 378 10.30 3.00 13.92
CA GLY A 378 11.62 3.62 13.82
C GLY A 378 12.73 2.86 14.55
N GLU A 379 13.99 3.26 14.33
CA GLU A 379 15.17 2.55 14.84
C GLU A 379 15.22 2.38 16.36
N GLY A 380 14.62 3.29 17.13
CA GLY A 380 14.57 3.19 18.61
C GLY A 380 13.72 2.02 19.14
N ASN A 381 12.93 1.38 18.27
CA ASN A 381 12.14 0.18 18.57
C ASN A 381 12.69 -1.09 17.92
N LYS A 382 13.84 -1.00 17.24
CA LYS A 382 14.54 -2.18 16.70
C LYS A 382 14.88 -3.16 17.82
N GLY A 383 14.54 -4.43 17.63
CA GLY A 383 14.74 -5.50 18.62
C GLY A 383 13.73 -5.49 19.78
N LYS A 384 12.78 -4.54 19.80
CA LYS A 384 11.67 -4.54 20.77
C LYS A 384 10.40 -5.18 20.23
N TRP A 385 10.44 -5.64 18.98
CA TRP A 385 9.36 -6.37 18.34
C TRP A 385 9.82 -7.78 18.02
N ASN A 386 8.88 -8.70 17.94
CA ASN A 386 9.07 -10.06 17.44
C ASN A 386 7.81 -10.50 16.70
N ILE A 387 7.89 -11.61 15.98
CA ILE A 387 6.79 -12.18 15.20
C ILE A 387 6.57 -13.61 15.67
N THR A 388 5.31 -13.92 15.95
CA THR A 388 4.83 -15.28 16.25
C THR A 388 3.69 -15.63 15.30
N THR A 389 3.31 -16.89 15.26
CA THR A 389 2.25 -17.39 14.38
C THR A 389 0.90 -16.71 14.65
N ALA A 390 0.01 -16.76 13.66
CA ALA A 390 -1.40 -16.43 13.84
C ALA A 390 -2.01 -17.16 15.06
N PRO A 391 -2.95 -16.54 15.79
CA PRO A 391 -3.77 -17.25 16.76
C PRO A 391 -4.57 -18.40 16.11
N GLY A 392 -4.54 -19.57 16.74
CA GLY A 392 -5.26 -20.77 16.29
C GLY A 392 -4.50 -21.64 15.28
N ALA A 393 -5.23 -22.57 14.66
CA ALA A 393 -4.66 -23.55 13.72
C ALA A 393 -4.64 -23.07 12.26
N THR A 394 -5.46 -22.07 11.92
CA THR A 394 -5.54 -21.50 10.57
C THR A 394 -5.00 -20.08 10.57
N ALA A 395 -4.02 -19.82 9.70
CA ALA A 395 -3.62 -18.46 9.40
C ALA A 395 -4.66 -17.81 8.47
N ALA A 396 -4.58 -16.50 8.37
CA ALA A 396 -5.40 -15.70 7.50
C ALA A 396 -4.55 -15.03 6.42
N ASN A 397 -5.16 -14.64 5.30
CA ASN A 397 -4.50 -13.82 4.29
C ASN A 397 -5.09 -12.40 4.29
N TRP A 398 -4.23 -11.38 4.29
CA TRP A 398 -4.64 -10.00 4.02
C TRP A 398 -3.75 -9.37 2.96
N GLY A 399 -4.35 -9.14 1.79
CA GLY A 399 -3.73 -8.49 0.64
C GLY A 399 -3.15 -9.51 -0.34
N GLY A 400 -2.26 -9.01 -1.18
CA GLY A 400 -1.73 -9.72 -2.33
C GLY A 400 -2.40 -9.29 -3.62
N SER A 401 -1.63 -9.32 -4.70
CA SER A 401 -2.06 -8.79 -5.99
C SER A 401 -1.92 -9.81 -7.12
N PHE A 402 -2.35 -9.41 -8.31
CA PHE A 402 -2.24 -10.15 -9.55
C PHE A 402 -1.76 -9.21 -10.67
N LEU A 403 -1.08 -9.77 -11.67
CA LEU A 403 -0.85 -9.12 -12.96
C LEU A 403 -1.75 -9.74 -14.02
N ALA A 404 -2.50 -8.90 -14.74
CA ALA A 404 -3.41 -9.31 -15.80
C ALA A 404 -3.07 -8.63 -17.14
N VAL A 405 -3.32 -9.30 -18.26
CA VAL A 405 -3.01 -8.79 -19.61
C VAL A 405 -4.31 -8.52 -20.38
N PRO A 406 -4.70 -7.26 -20.63
CA PRO A 406 -5.86 -6.96 -21.45
C PRO A 406 -5.73 -7.50 -22.88
N LYS A 407 -6.73 -8.25 -23.37
CA LYS A 407 -6.67 -8.86 -24.70
C LYS A 407 -6.81 -7.87 -25.86
N SER A 408 -7.25 -6.65 -25.57
CA SER A 408 -7.32 -5.53 -26.53
C SER A 408 -5.98 -4.84 -26.74
N GLY A 409 -4.95 -5.19 -25.97
CA GLY A 409 -3.60 -4.65 -26.12
C GLY A 409 -2.96 -5.02 -27.45
N LYS A 410 -1.97 -4.21 -27.87
CA LYS A 410 -1.21 -4.44 -29.10
C LYS A 410 -0.03 -5.39 -28.91
N ASN A 411 0.38 -5.64 -27.66
CA ASN A 411 1.55 -6.45 -27.30
C ASN A 411 1.19 -7.63 -26.38
N VAL A 412 0.01 -8.22 -26.54
CA VAL A 412 -0.52 -9.27 -25.64
C VAL A 412 0.49 -10.42 -25.42
N GLU A 413 1.17 -10.85 -26.48
CA GLU A 413 2.15 -11.93 -26.39
C GLU A 413 3.38 -11.54 -25.54
N GLU A 414 3.99 -10.39 -25.82
CA GLU A 414 5.15 -9.91 -25.08
C GLU A 414 4.81 -9.55 -23.63
N ALA A 415 3.60 -8.99 -23.40
CA ALA A 415 3.07 -8.75 -22.07
C ALA A 415 2.89 -10.06 -21.28
N GLY A 416 2.35 -11.11 -21.92
CA GLY A 416 2.21 -12.43 -21.32
C GLY A 416 3.55 -13.06 -20.93
N LYS A 417 4.58 -12.92 -21.78
CA LYS A 417 5.96 -13.36 -21.48
C LYS A 417 6.54 -12.61 -20.28
N LEU A 418 6.35 -11.30 -20.22
CA LEU A 418 6.80 -10.48 -19.10
C LEU A 418 6.06 -10.85 -17.80
N VAL A 419 4.74 -11.02 -17.83
CA VAL A 419 3.95 -11.44 -16.65
C VAL A 419 4.43 -12.81 -16.13
N LYS A 420 4.65 -13.78 -17.03
CA LYS A 420 5.21 -15.09 -16.65
C LYS A 420 6.55 -14.92 -15.94
N TRP A 421 7.45 -14.10 -16.48
CA TRP A 421 8.79 -13.91 -15.92
C TRP A 421 8.76 -13.16 -14.58
N LEU A 422 8.01 -12.06 -14.48
CA LEU A 422 7.88 -11.27 -13.24
C LEU A 422 7.28 -12.07 -12.08
N THR A 423 6.47 -13.08 -12.38
CA THR A 423 5.79 -13.89 -11.36
C THR A 423 6.41 -15.28 -11.15
N ALA A 424 7.57 -15.55 -11.75
CA ALA A 424 8.34 -16.77 -11.53
C ALA A 424 9.00 -16.80 -10.13
N PRO A 425 9.40 -17.99 -9.62
CA PRO A 425 9.96 -18.14 -8.28
C PRO A 425 11.12 -17.19 -7.96
N GLU A 426 12.09 -17.06 -8.86
CA GLU A 426 13.29 -16.25 -8.67
C GLU A 426 12.97 -14.75 -8.60
N GLN A 427 12.04 -14.29 -9.43
CA GLN A 427 11.60 -12.89 -9.45
C GLN A 427 10.82 -12.55 -8.19
N GLN A 428 9.90 -13.40 -7.75
CA GLN A 428 9.18 -13.17 -6.50
C GLN A 428 10.12 -13.23 -5.28
N ALA A 429 11.13 -14.11 -5.27
CA ALA A 429 12.16 -14.12 -4.24
C ALA A 429 13.02 -12.85 -4.23
N ALA A 430 13.36 -12.31 -5.40
CA ALA A 430 14.08 -11.05 -5.52
C ALA A 430 13.24 -9.86 -4.99
N VAL A 431 11.95 -9.84 -5.32
CA VAL A 431 11.00 -8.83 -4.81
C VAL A 431 10.82 -8.94 -3.29
N PHE A 432 10.67 -10.15 -2.76
CA PHE A 432 10.60 -10.38 -1.31
C PHE A 432 11.85 -9.85 -0.60
N LYS A 433 13.04 -10.12 -1.15
CA LYS A 433 14.30 -9.59 -0.60
C LYS A 433 14.39 -8.07 -0.64
N ALA A 434 13.85 -7.45 -1.69
CA ALA A 434 13.93 -6.02 -1.90
C ALA A 434 12.97 -5.24 -0.97
N ILE A 435 11.72 -5.69 -0.84
CA ILE A 435 10.66 -4.91 -0.17
C ILE A 435 9.82 -5.70 0.85
N GLY A 436 10.05 -7.01 1.01
CA GLY A 436 9.41 -7.83 2.05
C GLY A 436 8.01 -8.35 1.74
N VAL A 437 7.48 -8.19 0.52
CA VAL A 437 6.20 -8.81 0.12
C VAL A 437 6.39 -10.31 -0.11
N PHE A 438 5.54 -11.14 0.49
CA PHE A 438 5.78 -12.59 0.54
C PHE A 438 5.33 -13.29 -0.75
N PRO A 439 6.14 -14.18 -1.36
CA PRO A 439 5.82 -14.80 -2.64
C PRO A 439 4.52 -15.60 -2.60
N SER A 440 3.75 -15.54 -3.68
CA SER A 440 2.60 -16.41 -3.90
C SER A 440 2.94 -17.69 -4.67
N ASN A 441 4.07 -17.68 -5.39
CA ASN A 441 4.65 -18.85 -6.05
C ASN A 441 5.41 -19.69 -5.01
N LYS A 442 4.97 -20.93 -4.78
CA LYS A 442 5.52 -21.80 -3.73
C LYS A 442 6.93 -22.30 -4.05
N GLY A 443 7.34 -22.27 -5.32
CA GLY A 443 8.72 -22.55 -5.72
C GLY A 443 9.70 -21.57 -5.08
N ALA A 444 9.27 -20.33 -4.82
CA ALA A 444 10.10 -19.32 -4.18
C ALA A 444 10.45 -19.69 -2.72
N TYR A 445 9.61 -20.48 -2.03
CA TYR A 445 9.78 -20.81 -0.61
C TYR A 445 11.02 -21.65 -0.35
N GLU A 446 11.50 -22.41 -1.35
CA GLU A 446 12.71 -23.21 -1.24
C GLU A 446 13.99 -22.44 -1.62
N LEU A 447 13.84 -21.24 -2.20
CA LEU A 447 14.99 -20.42 -2.56
C LEU A 447 15.66 -19.83 -1.30
N PRO A 448 17.00 -19.81 -1.21
CA PRO A 448 17.71 -19.38 0.00
C PRO A 448 17.34 -17.96 0.48
N ASP A 449 17.08 -17.05 -0.45
CA ASP A 449 16.69 -15.66 -0.17
C ASP A 449 15.31 -15.57 0.52
N VAL A 450 14.45 -16.58 0.38
CA VAL A 450 13.16 -16.67 1.08
C VAL A 450 13.29 -17.60 2.28
N LYS A 451 13.67 -18.86 2.06
CA LYS A 451 13.70 -19.92 3.09
C LYS A 451 14.45 -19.52 4.36
N ASN A 452 15.62 -18.89 4.18
CA ASN A 452 16.52 -18.54 5.29
C ASN A 452 16.33 -17.09 5.76
N ALA A 453 15.32 -16.39 5.24
CA ALA A 453 15.10 -14.99 5.54
C ALA A 453 14.77 -14.80 7.01
N LYS A 454 15.50 -13.87 7.60
CA LYS A 454 15.29 -13.40 8.96
C LYS A 454 15.05 -11.90 8.93
N LEU A 455 14.29 -11.40 9.90
CA LEU A 455 14.03 -9.98 10.04
C LEU A 455 14.71 -9.42 11.29
N PRO A 456 15.91 -8.81 11.18
CA PRO A 456 16.67 -8.35 12.35
C PRO A 456 15.94 -7.34 13.21
N TYR A 457 15.04 -6.54 12.62
CA TYR A 457 14.21 -5.61 13.39
C TYR A 457 13.32 -6.31 14.41
N PHE A 458 12.90 -7.55 14.10
CA PHE A 458 12.00 -8.38 14.89
C PHE A 458 12.75 -9.53 15.59
N ASN A 459 13.90 -9.25 16.20
CA ASN A 459 14.70 -10.25 16.92
C ASN A 459 15.04 -11.49 16.07
N ASP A 460 15.47 -11.22 14.83
CA ASP A 460 15.83 -12.23 13.84
C ASP A 460 14.72 -13.27 13.60
N ALA A 461 13.45 -12.84 13.67
CA ALA A 461 12.31 -13.70 13.36
C ALA A 461 12.50 -14.39 12.01
N PRO A 462 12.33 -15.72 11.92
CA PRO A 462 12.56 -16.49 10.69
C PRO A 462 11.38 -16.36 9.73
N ILE A 463 11.17 -15.15 9.21
CA ILE A 463 10.01 -14.75 8.42
C ILE A 463 9.79 -15.63 7.18
N GLY A 464 10.85 -16.15 6.58
CA GLY A 464 10.76 -17.07 5.44
C GLY A 464 9.95 -18.32 5.76
N GLN A 465 10.43 -19.07 6.76
CA GLN A 465 9.80 -20.31 7.21
C GLN A 465 8.43 -20.05 7.84
N LEU A 466 8.32 -19.00 8.67
CA LEU A 466 7.09 -18.66 9.38
C LEU A 466 5.94 -18.38 8.39
N TYR A 467 6.14 -17.49 7.43
CA TYR A 467 5.09 -17.17 6.45
C TYR A 467 4.85 -18.32 5.46
N ALA A 468 5.85 -19.12 5.13
CA ALA A 468 5.66 -20.31 4.29
C ALA A 468 4.78 -21.36 4.98
N ASP A 469 4.90 -21.52 6.30
CA ASP A 469 4.07 -22.44 7.08
C ASP A 469 2.66 -21.89 7.27
N GLU A 470 2.50 -20.58 7.53
CA GLU A 470 1.18 -19.93 7.56
C GLU A 470 0.47 -20.04 6.21
N ALA A 471 1.16 -19.81 5.09
CA ALA A 471 0.57 -19.90 3.76
C ALA A 471 -0.08 -21.26 3.44
N LYS A 472 0.38 -22.34 4.09
CA LYS A 472 -0.17 -23.70 3.96
C LYS A 472 -1.47 -23.91 4.73
N SER A 473 -1.69 -23.16 5.82
CA SER A 473 -2.88 -23.29 6.67
C SER A 473 -4.00 -22.30 6.31
N ILE A 474 -3.73 -21.33 5.43
CA ILE A 474 -4.72 -20.38 4.93
C ILE A 474 -5.80 -21.13 4.13
N PRO A 475 -7.09 -21.00 4.49
CA PRO A 475 -8.17 -21.63 3.76
C PRO A 475 -8.43 -20.93 2.43
N GLU A 476 -9.01 -21.68 1.49
CA GLU A 476 -9.58 -21.11 0.28
C GLU A 476 -10.86 -20.35 0.63
N ALA A 477 -10.78 -19.02 0.54
CA ALA A 477 -11.91 -18.14 0.82
C ALA A 477 -12.93 -18.15 -0.33
N VAL A 478 -14.21 -18.20 0.03
CA VAL A 478 -15.33 -17.90 -0.87
C VAL A 478 -15.42 -16.38 -0.99
N LEU A 479 -14.85 -15.87 -2.08
CA LEU A 479 -14.89 -14.44 -2.41
C LEU A 479 -16.17 -14.11 -3.19
N GLY A 480 -16.67 -12.90 -3.00
CA GLY A 480 -17.67 -12.25 -3.82
C GLY A 480 -17.21 -10.88 -4.35
N PRO A 481 -18.04 -10.22 -5.16
CA PRO A 481 -17.66 -8.99 -5.85
C PRO A 481 -17.59 -7.76 -4.93
N LYS A 482 -18.18 -7.80 -3.71
CA LYS A 482 -18.22 -6.66 -2.78
C LYS A 482 -17.54 -6.93 -1.44
N ASP A 483 -16.68 -7.95 -1.33
CA ASP A 483 -15.96 -8.29 -0.08
C ASP A 483 -15.27 -7.08 0.55
N ALA A 484 -14.49 -6.33 -0.23
CA ALA A 484 -13.79 -5.15 0.28
C ALA A 484 -14.75 -4.09 0.84
N VAL A 485 -15.90 -3.89 0.20
CA VAL A 485 -16.92 -2.93 0.65
C VAL A 485 -17.58 -3.40 1.95
N ILE A 486 -17.94 -4.68 2.03
CA ILE A 486 -18.53 -5.29 3.24
C ILE A 486 -17.54 -5.19 4.40
N LYS A 487 -16.31 -5.67 4.21
CA LYS A 487 -15.22 -5.63 5.20
C LYS A 487 -14.97 -4.21 5.71
N ASP A 488 -14.68 -3.26 4.82
CA ASP A 488 -14.32 -1.88 5.19
C ASP A 488 -15.47 -1.19 5.96
N THR A 489 -16.72 -1.48 5.60
CA THR A 489 -17.90 -0.93 6.28
C THR A 489 -18.04 -1.47 7.70
N ILE A 490 -17.85 -2.79 7.90
CA ILE A 490 -17.86 -3.40 9.24
C ILE A 490 -16.70 -2.85 10.08
N SER A 491 -15.48 -2.83 9.54
CA SER A 491 -14.29 -2.31 10.23
C SER A 491 -14.45 -0.85 10.66
N THR A 492 -15.12 -0.03 9.85
CA THR A 492 -15.45 1.35 10.19
C THR A 492 -16.37 1.42 11.40
N GLN A 493 -17.41 0.57 11.48
CA GLN A 493 -18.32 0.57 12.62
C GLN A 493 -17.71 -0.02 13.89
N ILE A 494 -16.83 -1.01 13.77
CA ILE A 494 -16.03 -1.48 14.92
C ILE A 494 -15.16 -0.33 15.47
N THR A 495 -14.51 0.42 14.59
CA THR A 495 -13.70 1.58 15.01
C THR A 495 -14.57 2.66 15.67
N ASN A 496 -15.79 2.91 15.17
CA ASN A 496 -16.75 3.81 15.82
C ASN A 496 -17.22 3.31 17.19
N MET A 497 -17.38 1.99 17.36
CA MET A 497 -17.68 1.37 18.65
C MET A 497 -16.54 1.63 19.65
N GLU A 498 -15.29 1.41 19.24
CA GLU A 498 -14.10 1.64 20.08
C GLU A 498 -13.92 3.12 20.46
N GLN A 499 -14.04 4.03 19.49
CA GLN A 499 -13.73 5.45 19.68
C GLN A 499 -14.86 6.24 20.34
N ARG A 500 -16.13 5.89 20.07
CA ARG A 500 -17.30 6.65 20.53
C ARG A 500 -18.06 5.96 21.65
N GLY A 501 -17.70 4.71 21.99
CA GLY A 501 -18.48 3.88 22.91
C GLY A 501 -19.88 3.57 22.36
N THR A 502 -20.00 3.45 21.04
CA THR A 502 -21.28 3.08 20.40
C THR A 502 -21.66 1.69 20.85
N ASP A 503 -22.92 1.51 21.25
CA ASP A 503 -23.47 0.20 21.60
C ASP A 503 -23.31 -0.81 20.44
N PRO A 504 -22.87 -2.06 20.70
CA PRO A 504 -22.59 -3.05 19.66
C PRO A 504 -23.79 -3.32 18.73
N ASP A 505 -25.01 -3.42 19.26
CA ASP A 505 -26.19 -3.70 18.43
C ASP A 505 -26.51 -2.52 17.50
N LYS A 506 -26.32 -1.29 17.99
CA LYS A 506 -26.47 -0.08 17.17
C LYS A 506 -25.39 0.03 16.10
N ALA A 507 -24.14 -0.28 16.44
CA ALA A 507 -23.02 -0.27 15.49
C ALA A 507 -23.22 -1.35 14.40
N TRP A 508 -23.68 -2.54 14.77
CA TRP A 508 -24.01 -3.62 13.84
C TRP A 508 -25.13 -3.21 12.90
N LYS A 509 -26.22 -2.65 13.45
CA LYS A 509 -27.33 -2.12 12.65
C LYS A 509 -26.84 -1.09 11.63
N ALA A 510 -26.04 -0.11 12.06
CA ALA A 510 -25.47 0.90 11.16
C ALA A 510 -24.57 0.29 10.07
N ALA A 511 -23.79 -0.75 10.41
CA ALA A 511 -22.98 -1.47 9.44
C ALA A 511 -23.87 -2.15 8.40
N THR A 512 -24.86 -2.93 8.86
CA THR A 512 -25.75 -3.69 7.97
C THR A 512 -26.56 -2.80 7.04
N GLU A 513 -27.11 -1.67 7.53
CA GLU A 513 -27.85 -0.70 6.71
C GLU A 513 -26.95 -0.05 5.65
N ALA A 514 -25.71 0.30 6.01
CA ALA A 514 -24.74 0.87 5.07
C ALA A 514 -24.31 -0.14 4.01
N ILE A 515 -24.13 -1.41 4.40
CA ILE A 515 -23.76 -2.50 3.48
C ILE A 515 -24.91 -2.80 2.52
N ASP A 516 -26.14 -3.00 3.02
CA ASP A 516 -27.33 -3.26 2.20
C ASP A 516 -27.48 -2.15 1.14
N LYS A 517 -27.32 -0.89 1.53
CA LYS A 517 -27.35 0.23 0.59
C LYS A 517 -26.23 0.17 -0.47
N ALA A 518 -25.04 -0.30 -0.10
CA ALA A 518 -23.87 -0.31 -0.97
C ALA A 518 -23.86 -1.49 -1.95
N ILE A 519 -24.46 -2.62 -1.59
CA ILE A 519 -24.47 -3.84 -2.41
C ILE A 519 -25.75 -4.01 -3.25
N GLY A 520 -26.80 -3.22 -2.97
CA GLY A 520 -28.10 -3.29 -3.64
C GLY A 520 -29.01 -4.33 -3.03
#